data_AF-A0A970F4H6-F1
#
_entry.id   AF-A0A970F4H6-F1
#
_cell.length_a   1.000
_cell.length_b   1.000
_cell.length_c   1.000
_cell.angle_alpha   90.00
_cell.angle_beta   90.00
_cell.angle_gamma   90.00
#
_symmetry.space_group_name_H-M   'P 1'
#
loop_
_entity.id
_entity.type
_entity.pdbx_description
1 polymer ?
#
loop_
_entity_poly.entity_id
_entity_poly.type
_entity_poly.pdbx_seq_one_letter_code
_entity_poly.pdbx_strand_id
1 'polypeptide(L)'
;MDKYNKKTAFKKWVSAINFNELSKEAQITIKNFDYYHKKLNFETTLKILLHAVYEELPSYREIGRAFMDKRLCQEMGIESLS
;
A
#
# COMPACT_ATOMS: atom_id res chain seq x y z
N MET A 1 10.70 17.17 21.87
CA MET A 1 10.78 17.16 20.40
C MET A 1 9.67 16.24 19.92
N ASP A 2 8.66 16.80 19.26
CA ASP A 2 7.39 16.11 19.01
C ASP A 2 7.61 14.80 18.24
N LYS A 3 7.29 13.69 18.91
CA LYS A 3 7.36 12.31 18.42
C LYS A 3 6.21 11.99 17.46
N TYR A 4 5.55 13.04 16.97
CA TYR A 4 4.37 12.98 16.11
C TYR A 4 4.78 12.99 14.65
N ASN A 5 4.01 12.26 13.84
CA ASN A 5 3.88 12.35 12.39
C ASN A 5 4.67 11.40 11.46
N LYS A 6 5.29 10.34 11.98
CA LYS A 6 5.74 9.21 11.13
C LYS A 6 4.60 8.61 10.27
N LYS A 7 3.42 8.41 10.88
CA LYS A 7 2.20 7.95 10.17
C LYS A 7 1.69 8.92 9.10
N THR A 8 1.74 10.24 9.34
CA THR A 8 1.37 11.21 8.30
C THR A 8 2.41 11.28 7.18
N ALA A 9 3.69 10.98 7.44
CA ALA A 9 4.71 11.01 6.40
C ALA A 9 4.45 9.90 5.36
N PHE A 10 4.12 8.68 5.81
CA PHE A 10 3.73 7.59 4.92
C PHE A 10 2.49 7.93 4.08
N LYS A 11 1.43 8.41 4.73
CA LYS A 11 0.19 8.81 4.02
C LYS A 11 0.44 9.93 3.02
N LYS A 12 1.31 10.90 3.35
CA LYS A 12 1.73 11.98 2.44
C LYS A 12 2.48 11.44 1.22
N TRP A 13 3.41 10.50 1.41
CA TRP A 13 4.15 9.87 0.32
C TRP A 13 3.22 9.15 -0.66
N VAL A 14 2.30 8.33 -0.14
CA VAL A 14 1.34 7.62 -0.99
C VAL A 14 0.38 8.60 -1.69
N SER A 15 -0.10 9.64 -1.00
CA SER A 15 -1.00 10.63 -1.60
C SER A 15 -0.37 11.47 -2.72
N ALA A 16 0.96 11.52 -2.80
CA ALA A 16 1.67 12.22 -3.87
C ALA A 16 1.71 11.43 -5.18
N ILE A 17 1.29 10.16 -5.18
CA ILE A 17 1.32 9.30 -6.37
C ILE A 17 0.04 9.55 -7.18
N ASN A 18 0.18 10.21 -8.34
CA ASN A 18 -0.92 10.38 -9.29
C ASN A 18 -0.82 9.33 -10.42
N PHE A 19 -1.58 8.24 -10.31
CA PHE A 19 -1.58 7.18 -11.33
C PHE A 19 -2.07 7.64 -12.71
N ASN A 20 -2.84 8.74 -12.78
CA ASN A 20 -3.36 9.28 -14.04
C ASN A 20 -2.28 10.00 -14.87
N GLU A 21 -1.18 10.43 -14.24
CA GLU A 21 -0.05 11.10 -14.91
C GLU A 21 1.01 10.11 -15.41
N LEU A 22 0.85 8.82 -15.12
CA LEU A 22 1.74 7.78 -15.64
C LEU A 22 1.60 7.61 -17.15
N SER A 23 2.61 7.05 -17.80
CA SER A 23 2.56 6.74 -19.24
C SER A 23 1.39 5.79 -19.56
N LYS A 24 0.91 5.81 -20.81
CA LYS A 24 -0.20 4.95 -21.23
C LYS A 24 0.11 3.47 -21.02
N GLU A 25 1.36 3.07 -21.27
CA GLU A 25 1.84 1.70 -21.08
C GLU A 25 1.75 1.29 -19.60
N ALA A 26 2.18 2.17 -18.69
CA ALA A 26 2.08 1.91 -17.25
C ALA A 26 0.62 1.80 -16.79
N GLN A 27 -0.27 2.67 -17.30
CA GLN A 27 -1.70 2.59 -16.99
C GLN A 27 -2.34 1.29 -17.49
N ILE A 28 -1.94 0.80 -18.67
CA ILE A 28 -2.38 -0.51 -19.20
C ILE A 28 -1.88 -1.65 -18.31
N THR A 29 -0.60 -1.62 -17.90
CA THR A 29 -0.04 -2.63 -17.00
C THR A 29 -0.78 -2.66 -15.66
N ILE A 30 -1.10 -1.50 -15.08
CA ILE A 30 -1.88 -1.40 -13.83
C ILE A 30 -3.27 -2.01 -14.03
N LYS A 31 -3.99 -1.66 -15.10
CA LYS A 31 -5.31 -2.23 -15.40
C LYS A 31 -5.26 -3.75 -15.56
N ASN A 32 -4.23 -4.27 -16.22
CA ASN A 32 -4.04 -5.71 -16.40
C ASN A 32 -3.74 -6.42 -15.08
N PHE A 33 -2.98 -5.78 -14.18
CA PHE A 33 -2.74 -6.28 -12.84
C PHE A 33 -4.05 -6.37 -12.03
N ASP A 34 -4.84 -5.30 -12.07
CA ASP A 34 -6.11 -5.20 -11.33
C ASP A 34 -7.19 -6.17 -11.85
N TYR A 35 -7.14 -6.54 -13.14
CA TYR A 35 -8.12 -7.40 -13.78
C TYR A 35 -8.26 -8.78 -13.09
N TYR A 36 -7.15 -9.35 -12.63
CA TYR A 36 -7.12 -10.70 -12.07
C TYR A 36 -7.27 -10.74 -10.53
N HIS A 37 -7.10 -9.60 -9.84
CA HIS A 37 -7.01 -9.56 -8.38
C HIS A 37 -8.07 -8.67 -7.72
N LYS A 38 -9.22 -9.26 -7.39
CA LYS A 38 -10.34 -8.54 -6.73
C LYS A 38 -9.99 -7.92 -5.36
N LYS A 39 -9.12 -8.57 -4.58
CA LYS A 39 -8.74 -8.10 -3.22
C LYS A 39 -7.39 -7.37 -3.16
N LEU A 40 -6.57 -7.50 -4.21
CA LEU A 40 -5.19 -7.01 -4.20
C LEU A 40 -4.91 -6.23 -5.48
N ASN A 41 -5.54 -5.05 -5.59
CA ASN A 41 -5.26 -4.13 -6.68
C ASN A 41 -3.86 -3.50 -6.53
N PHE A 42 -3.40 -2.84 -7.59
CA PHE A 42 -2.06 -2.29 -7.69
C PHE A 42 -1.78 -1.27 -6.59
N GLU A 43 -2.73 -0.36 -6.33
CA GLU A 43 -2.58 0.65 -5.27
C GLU A 43 -2.42 0.00 -3.89
N THR A 44 -3.24 -1.01 -3.60
CA THR A 44 -3.15 -1.78 -2.36
C THR A 44 -1.82 -2.49 -2.23
N THR A 45 -1.36 -3.14 -3.30
CA THR A 45 -0.06 -3.82 -3.36
C THR A 45 1.08 -2.84 -3.10
N LEU A 46 1.04 -1.67 -3.73
CA LEU A 46 2.04 -0.63 -3.55
C LEU A 46 2.08 -0.12 -2.11
N LYS A 47 0.91 0.15 -1.49
CA LYS A 47 0.82 0.53 -0.07
C LYS A 47 1.40 -0.55 0.84
N ILE A 48 1.11 -1.82 0.57
CA ILE A 48 1.65 -2.96 1.32
C ILE A 48 3.17 -2.99 1.27
N LEU A 49 3.74 -2.91 0.06
CA LEU A 49 5.18 -2.97 -0.15
C LEU A 49 5.89 -1.75 0.44
N LEU A 50 5.34 -0.55 0.26
CA LEU A 50 5.91 0.67 0.84
C LEU A 50 5.87 0.61 2.37
N HIS A 51 4.80 0.09 2.97
CA HIS A 51 4.72 -0.08 4.41
C HIS A 51 5.74 -1.10 4.92
N ALA A 52 5.92 -2.21 4.19
CA ALA A 52 6.92 -3.21 4.51
C ALA A 52 8.36 -2.66 4.47
N VAL A 53 8.67 -1.81 3.49
CA VAL A 53 9.97 -1.10 3.43
C VAL A 53 10.08 -0.09 4.59
N TYR A 54 9.00 0.64 4.88
CA TYR A 54 8.97 1.67 5.92
C TYR A 54 9.18 1.13 7.34
N GLU A 55 8.55 -0.01 7.66
CA GLU A 55 8.69 -0.70 8.95
C GLU A 55 9.81 -1.77 8.94
N GLU A 56 10.59 -1.83 7.85
CA GLU A 56 11.70 -2.78 7.68
C GLU A 56 11.28 -4.25 7.95
N LEU A 57 10.10 -4.65 7.46
CA LEU A 57 9.55 -5.97 7.71
C LEU A 57 10.43 -7.05 7.06
N PRO A 58 10.89 -8.05 7.83
CA PRO A 58 11.97 -8.94 7.39
C PRO A 58 11.52 -10.06 6.43
N SER A 59 10.22 -10.27 6.25
CA SER A 59 9.71 -11.34 5.38
C SER A 59 8.26 -11.14 4.97
N TYR A 60 7.84 -11.84 3.91
CA TYR A 60 6.43 -11.90 3.48
C TYR A 60 5.49 -12.41 4.58
N ARG A 61 5.98 -13.25 5.49
CA ARG A 61 5.18 -13.73 6.63
C ARG A 61 4.87 -12.61 7.61
N GLU A 62 5.85 -11.74 7.88
CA GLU A 62 5.65 -10.59 8.76
C GLU A 62 4.79 -9.51 8.10
N ILE A 63 4.89 -9.35 6.77
CA ILE A 63 3.93 -8.54 6.00
C ILE A 63 2.52 -9.12 6.19
N GLY A 64 2.32 -10.41 5.92
CA GLY A 64 1.02 -11.06 6.09
C GLY A 64 0.44 -10.86 7.50
N ARG A 65 1.26 -10.97 8.55
CA ARG A 65 0.86 -10.73 9.94
C ARG A 65 0.44 -9.28 10.19
N ALA A 66 1.20 -8.30 9.70
CA ALA A 66 0.88 -6.89 9.88
C ALA A 66 -0.50 -6.55 9.29
N PHE A 67 -0.81 -7.07 8.10
CA PHE A 67 -2.07 -6.82 7.39
C PHE A 67 -3.25 -7.71 7.83
N MET A 68 -3.07 -8.52 8.88
CA MET A 68 -4.18 -9.12 9.62
C MET A 68 -4.74 -8.15 10.67
N ASP A 69 -3.99 -7.11 11.06
CA ASP A 69 -4.48 -6.06 11.95
C ASP A 69 -5.47 -5.15 11.23
N LYS A 70 -6.75 -5.26 11.60
CA LYS A 70 -7.83 -4.45 11.06
C LYS A 70 -7.61 -2.95 11.26
N ARG A 71 -6.92 -2.52 12.32
CA ARG A 71 -6.61 -1.10 12.55
C ARG A 71 -5.62 -0.57 11.53
N LEU A 72 -4.57 -1.34 11.25
CA LEU A 72 -3.60 -0.99 10.21
C LEU A 72 -4.27 -0.91 8.82
N CYS A 73 -5.09 -1.91 8.48
CA CYS A 73 -5.84 -1.91 7.22
C CYS A 73 -6.73 -0.68 7.07
N GLN A 74 -7.48 -0.32 8.13
CA GLN A 74 -8.32 0.88 8.16
C GLN A 74 -7.51 2.18 8.01
N GLU A 75 -6.38 2.29 8.72
CA GLU A 75 -5.49 3.46 8.63
C GLU A 75 -4.95 3.66 7.21
N MET A 76 -4.68 2.57 6.49
CA MET A 76 -4.15 2.58 5.13
C MET A 76 -5.22 2.63 4.04
N GLY A 77 -6.51 2.55 4.42
CA GLY A 77 -7.63 2.54 3.49
C GLY A 77 -7.63 1.30 2.60
N ILE A 78 -7.26 0.15 3.16
CA ILE A 78 -7.18 -1.14 2.47
C ILE A 78 -8.20 -2.09 3.11
N GLU A 79 -8.91 -2.88 2.30
CA GLU A 79 -9.72 -3.98 2.81
C GLU A 79 -8.82 -5.05 3.43
N SER A 80 -9.16 -5.53 4.62
CA SER A 80 -8.37 -6.58 5.27
C SER A 80 -8.17 -7.76 4.33
N LEU A 81 -6.95 -8.32 4.30
CA LEU A 81 -6.60 -9.47 3.47
C LEU A 81 -7.30 -10.79 3.92
N SER A 82 -8.10 -10.73 4.99
CA SER A 82 -8.94 -11.82 5.52
C SER A 82 -10.09 -12.22 4.61
#